data_AF-A0A7C7EHG5-F1
#
_entry.id   AF-A0A7C7EHG5-F1
#
_cell.length_a   1.000
_cell.length_b   1.000
_cell.length_c   1.000
_cell.angle_alpha   90.00
_cell.angle_beta   90.00
_cell.angle_gamma   90.00
#
_symmetry.space_group_name_H-M   'P 1'
#
loop_
_entity.id
_entity.type
_entity.pdbx_description
1 polymer ?
#
loop_
_entity_poly.entity_id
_entity_poly.type
_entity_poly.pdbx_seq_one_letter_code
_entity_poly.pdbx_strand_id
1 'polypeptide(L)' 'MQGKVPKTENYNPGIKCVVNTCYYYADGDHCKAQKIEVQRRNATTSEETDCATFTKNQQSMS' A
#
# COMPACT_ATOMS: atom_id res chain seq x y z
N MET A 1 -14.82 6.03 -1.72
CA MET A 1 -13.81 6.72 -2.56
C MET A 1 -12.96 5.66 -3.24
N GLN A 2 -12.66 5.83 -4.54
CA GLN A 2 -11.73 4.95 -5.25
C GLN A 2 -10.32 5.18 -4.69
N GLY A 3 -9.57 4.11 -4.45
CA GLY A 3 -8.16 4.24 -4.07
C GLY A 3 -7.35 4.95 -5.16
N LYS A 4 -6.16 5.45 -4.81
CA LYS A 4 -5.28 6.23 -5.73
C LYS A 4 -4.91 5.49 -7.02
N VAL A 5 -4.97 4.17 -7.00
CA VAL A 5 -4.75 3.25 -8.14
C VAL A 5 -5.79 2.12 -8.15
N PRO A 6 -6.01 1.42 -9.28
CA PRO A 6 -6.84 0.23 -9.30
C PRO A 6 -6.39 -0.82 -8.28
N LYS A 7 -7.35 -1.41 -7.56
CA LYS A 7 -7.14 -2.61 -6.76
C LYS A 7 -7.35 -3.82 -7.65
N THR A 8 -6.41 -4.76 -7.63
CA THR A 8 -6.40 -5.94 -8.50
C THR A 8 -6.78 -7.20 -7.74
N GLU A 9 -7.25 -8.23 -8.46
CA GLU A 9 -7.51 -9.55 -7.85
C GLU A 9 -6.21 -10.25 -7.46
N ASN A 10 -5.21 -10.18 -8.33
CA ASN A 10 -3.85 -10.65 -8.06
C ASN A 10 -3.10 -9.65 -7.17
N TYR A 11 -2.17 -10.14 -6.37
CA TYR A 11 -1.25 -9.30 -5.61
C TYR A 11 -0.06 -8.86 -6.47
N ASN A 12 0.57 -7.75 -6.08
CA ASN A 12 1.84 -7.32 -6.63
C ASN A 12 2.97 -8.17 -6.00
N PRO A 13 3.62 -9.09 -6.75
CA PRO A 13 4.52 -10.10 -6.18
C PRO A 13 5.81 -9.51 -5.58
N GLY A 14 6.15 -8.25 -5.90
CA GLY A 14 7.33 -7.57 -5.38
C GLY A 14 7.07 -6.69 -4.16
N ILE A 15 5.84 -6.65 -3.64
CA ILE A 15 5.44 -5.68 -2.61
C ILE A 15 4.82 -6.38 -1.41
N LYS A 16 5.51 -6.26 -0.28
CA LYS A 16 4.99 -6.61 1.03
C LYS A 16 4.23 -5.41 1.62
N CYS A 17 2.95 -5.58 1.94
CA CYS A 17 2.14 -4.57 2.62
C CYS A 17 1.72 -5.11 3.98
N VAL A 18 2.33 -4.60 5.05
CA VAL A 18 2.04 -4.99 6.45
C VAL A 18 1.06 -4.05 7.15
N VAL A 19 0.64 -2.97 6.47
CA VAL A 19 -0.25 -1.97 7.03
C VAL A 19 -1.69 -2.47 6.85
N ASN A 20 -2.22 -3.19 7.83
CA ASN A 20 -3.57 -3.78 7.78
C ASN A 20 -4.69 -2.74 7.62
N THR A 21 -4.43 -1.48 7.97
CA THR A 21 -5.35 -0.35 7.73
C THR A 21 -5.25 0.21 6.31
N CYS A 22 -4.38 -0.32 5.45
CA CYS A 22 -4.30 0.05 4.04
C CYS A 22 -5.43 -0.61 3.25
N TYR A 23 -6.14 0.16 2.44
CA TYR A 23 -7.17 -0.30 1.52
C TYR A 23 -6.68 -1.41 0.56
N TYR A 24 -5.39 -1.41 0.23
CA TYR A 24 -4.77 -2.40 -0.66
C TYR A 24 -4.19 -3.62 0.05
N TYR A 25 -4.22 -3.66 1.39
CA TYR A 25 -3.80 -4.83 2.14
C TYR A 25 -4.64 -6.05 1.75
N ALA A 26 -3.99 -7.20 1.68
CA ALA A 26 -4.58 -8.52 1.52
C ALA A 26 -3.81 -9.52 2.40
N ASP A 27 -4.48 -10.62 2.75
CA ASP A 27 -3.91 -11.66 3.62
C ASP A 27 -2.56 -12.15 3.13
N GLY A 28 -1.66 -12.47 4.06
CA GLY A 28 -0.28 -12.86 3.77
C GLY A 28 0.66 -11.67 3.52
N ASP A 29 0.36 -10.49 4.06
CA ASP A 29 1.10 -9.23 3.83
C ASP A 29 1.21 -8.86 2.35
N HIS A 30 0.18 -9.19 1.57
CA HIS A 30 0.16 -8.92 0.14
C HIS A 30 -0.41 -7.53 -0.15
N CYS A 31 0.07 -6.92 -1.24
CA CYS A 31 -0.48 -5.67 -1.76
C CYS A 31 -1.31 -5.93 -3.02
N LYS A 32 -2.59 -5.55 -3.01
CA LYS A 32 -3.48 -5.58 -4.18
C LYS A 32 -3.48 -4.28 -4.98
N ALA A 33 -2.55 -3.36 -4.72
CA ALA A 33 -2.39 -2.19 -5.58
C ALA A 33 -1.72 -2.62 -6.90
N GLN A 34 -2.28 -2.22 -8.05
CA GLN A 34 -1.68 -2.52 -9.36
C GLN A 34 -0.21 -2.06 -9.44
N LYS A 35 0.08 -0.91 -8.84
CA LYS A 35 1.41 -0.30 -8.70
C LYS A 35 1.48 0.51 -7.41
N ILE A 36 2.68 0.76 -6.90
CA ILE A 36 2.88 1.72 -5.80
C ILE A 36 3.72 2.89 -6.26
N GLU A 37 3.57 4.00 -5.55
CA GLU A 37 4.47 5.13 -5.57
C GLU A 37 5.18 5.17 -4.22
N VAL A 38 6.51 5.10 -4.23
CA VAL A 38 7.35 5.32 -3.06
C VAL A 38 7.86 6.76 -3.13
N GLN A 39 7.76 7.47 -2.01
CA GLN A 39 8.25 8.84 -1.90
C GLN A 39 9.48 8.94 -1.00
N ARG A 40 10.10 10.14 -1.03
CA ARG A 40 11.31 10.61 -0.31
C ARG A 40 12.58 10.53 -1.16
N ARG A 41 12.71 11.52 -2.06
CA ARG A 41 13.74 11.66 -3.10
C ARG A 41 15.19 11.52 -2.61
N ASN A 42 15.48 11.90 -1.37
CA ASN A 42 16.82 11.88 -0.78
C ASN A 42 16.88 10.98 0.47
N ALA A 43 16.06 9.94 0.52
CA ALA A 43 16.09 8.99 1.62
C ALA A 43 17.44 8.27 1.68
N THR A 44 18.04 8.23 2.86
CA THR A 44 19.31 7.55 3.14
C THR A 44 19.11 6.20 3.84
N THR A 45 17.93 5.98 4.41
CA THR A 45 17.51 4.69 4.99
C THR A 45 16.12 4.29 4.48
N SER A 46 15.76 3.02 4.66
CA SER A 46 14.44 2.50 4.30
C SER A 46 13.30 3.14 5.08
N GLU A 47 13.55 3.46 6.35
CA GLU A 47 12.57 4.05 7.28
C GLU A 47 12.18 5.48 6.89
N GLU A 48 13.02 6.13 6.09
CA GLU A 48 12.72 7.45 5.53
C GLU A 48 11.80 7.37 4.31
N THR A 49 11.52 6.20 3.75
CA THR A 49 10.64 6.04 2.58
C THR A 49 9.19 5.79 2.98
N ASP A 50 8.26 6.37 2.22
CA ASP A 50 6.82 6.23 2.46
C ASP A 50 6.09 5.69 1.23
N CYS A 51 5.12 4.80 1.43
CA CYS A 51 4.21 4.36 0.37
C CYS A 51 3.12 5.42 0.14
N ALA A 52 3.33 6.30 -0.84
CA ALA A 52 2.37 7.35 -1.18
C ALA A 52 1.05 6.81 -1.74
N THR A 53 1.02 5.54 -2.17
CA THR A 53 -0.21 4.84 -2.58
C THR A 53 -1.11 4.48 -1.39
N PHE A 54 -0.64 4.62 -0.14
CA PHE A 54 -1.45 4.38 1.05
C PHE A 54 -2.81 5.11 0.97
N THR A 55 -3.86 4.34 1.23
CA THR A 55 -5.24 4.81 1.33
C THR A 55 -5.83 4.10 2.54
N LYS A 56 -6.35 4.83 3.53
CA LYS A 56 -6.91 4.23 4.74
C LYS A 56 -8.17 3.41 4.39
N ASN A 57 -8.24 2.16 4.83
CA ASN A 57 -9.43 1.32 4.72
C ASN A 57 -10.51 1.85 5.69
N GLN A 58 -11.69 2.19 5.18
CA GLN A 58 -12.77 2.76 5.99
C GLN A 58 -13.42 1.74 6.95
N GLN A 59 -13.20 0.44 6.76
CA GLN A 59 -13.63 -0.61 7.72
C GLN A 59 -12.85 -0.59 9.04
N SER A 60 -11.80 0.22 9.17
CA SER A 60 -11.02 0.40 10.41
C SER A 60 -11.58 1.50 11.33
N MET A 61 -12.76 2.05 11.06
CA MET A 61 -13.41 3.12 11.86
C MET A 61 -14.59 2.61 12.70
N SER A 62 -14.73 1.31 12.91
CA SER A 62 -15.66 0.69 13.85
C SER A 62 -14.95 0.31 15.15
#